data_AF-A0A3A9XSW8-F1
#
_entry.id   AF-A0A3A9XSW8-F1
#
_cell.length_a   1.000
_cell.length_b   1.000
_cell.length_c   1.000
_cell.angle_alpha   90.00
_cell.angle_beta   90.00
_cell.angle_gamma   90.00
#
_symmetry.space_group_name_H-M   'P 1'
#
loop_
_entity.id
_entity.type
_entity.pdbx_description
1 polymer ?
#
loop_
_entity_poly.entity_id
_entity_poly.type
_entity_poly.pdbx_seq_one_letter_code
_entity_poly.pdbx_strand_id
1 'polypeptide(L)'
;MAAPTASASLNASIYSPGDQMSLTVTYGDADTRPLTLTIVVTDAQGNSSAPVRVAAVIDPLTVTVTDDSGRTWTRLSDNGTVAVYRAVA
;
A
#
# COMPACT_ATOMS: atom_id res chain seq x y z
N MET A 1 15.20 -14.90 -15.17
CA MET A 1 14.66 -14.61 -13.83
C MET A 1 14.06 -13.22 -13.89
N ALA A 2 12.75 -13.08 -13.72
CA ALA A 2 12.07 -11.78 -13.86
C ALA A 2 12.17 -11.02 -12.53
N ALA A 3 12.40 -9.70 -12.60
CA ALA A 3 12.37 -8.91 -11.37
C ALA A 3 10.93 -8.81 -10.87
N PRO A 4 10.70 -8.85 -9.55
CA PRO A 4 9.41 -8.50 -9.00
C PRO A 4 9.03 -7.08 -9.40
N THR A 5 7.74 -6.86 -9.59
CA THR A 5 7.14 -5.55 -9.85
C THR A 5 6.21 -5.20 -8.72
N ALA A 6 6.16 -3.92 -8.40
CA ALA A 6 5.07 -3.38 -7.61
C ALA A 6 4.90 -1.89 -7.84
N SER A 7 3.65 -1.47 -7.74
CA SER A 7 3.24 -0.09 -7.78
C SER A 7 2.14 0.14 -6.75
N ALA A 8 2.12 1.34 -6.20
CA ALA A 8 1.11 1.78 -5.27
C ALA A 8 0.57 3.12 -5.77
N SER A 9 -0.75 3.26 -5.77
CA SER A 9 -1.42 4.51 -6.11
C SER A 9 -2.53 4.82 -5.12
N LEU A 10 -2.55 6.08 -4.70
CA LEU A 10 -3.67 6.66 -3.95
C LEU A 10 -4.67 7.28 -4.92
N ASN A 11 -5.94 7.32 -4.53
CA ASN A 11 -7.00 7.92 -5.35
C ASN A 11 -6.90 9.45 -5.47
N ALA A 12 -6.14 10.10 -4.59
CA ALA A 12 -5.80 11.52 -4.63
C ALA A 12 -4.39 11.77 -4.07
N SER A 13 -3.83 12.92 -4.42
CA SER A 13 -2.53 13.39 -3.93
C SER A 13 -2.63 14.25 -2.66
N ILE A 14 -3.82 14.72 -2.30
CA ILE A 14 -4.08 15.58 -1.14
C ILE A 14 -5.39 15.14 -0.49
N TYR A 15 -5.42 15.12 0.84
CA TYR A 15 -6.60 14.76 1.64
C TYR A 15 -6.77 15.76 2.78
N SER A 16 -8.02 16.11 3.08
CA SER A 16 -8.42 16.83 4.28
C SER A 16 -8.72 15.83 5.42
N PRO A 17 -8.62 16.23 6.70
CA PRO A 17 -8.98 15.36 7.81
C PRO A 17 -10.39 14.78 7.65
N GLY A 18 -10.52 13.46 7.77
CA GLY A 18 -11.78 12.75 7.56
C GLY A 18 -12.05 12.28 6.13
N ASP A 19 -11.22 12.66 5.15
CA ASP A 19 -11.36 12.17 3.77
C ASP A 19 -11.06 10.68 3.67
N GLN A 20 -11.78 10.01 2.77
CA GLN A 20 -11.55 8.60 2.49
C GLN A 20 -10.35 8.43 1.54
N MET A 21 -9.34 7.72 2.03
CA MET A 21 -8.17 7.30 1.26
C MET A 21 -8.38 5.90 0.71
N SER A 22 -8.14 5.72 -0.59
CA SER A 22 -8.14 4.43 -1.27
C SER A 22 -6.76 4.18 -1.87
N LEU A 23 -6.10 3.14 -1.38
CA LEU A 23 -4.79 2.71 -1.84
C LEU A 23 -4.94 1.45 -2.69
N THR A 24 -4.48 1.51 -3.94
CA THR A 24 -4.38 0.35 -4.83
C THR A 24 -2.93 -0.07 -4.93
N VAL A 25 -2.64 -1.32 -4.59
CA VAL A 25 -1.31 -1.91 -4.69
C VAL A 25 -1.36 -2.98 -5.75
N THR A 26 -0.60 -2.82 -6.83
CA THR A 26 -0.37 -3.84 -7.85
C THR A 26 0.99 -4.45 -7.60
N TYR A 27 1.10 -5.76 -7.65
CA TYR A 27 2.37 -6.45 -7.44
C TYR A 27 2.39 -7.75 -8.25
N GLY A 28 3.59 -8.21 -8.58
CA GLY A 28 3.78 -9.47 -9.29
C GLY A 28 5.22 -9.92 -9.22
N ASP A 29 5.43 -11.20 -8.94
CA ASP A 29 6.75 -11.81 -8.94
C ASP A 29 6.63 -13.22 -9.51
N ALA A 30 7.36 -13.47 -10.59
CA ALA A 30 7.33 -14.77 -11.27
C ALA A 30 8.13 -15.85 -10.50
N ASP A 31 8.93 -15.45 -9.51
CA ASP A 31 9.89 -16.30 -8.82
C ASP A 31 9.51 -16.58 -7.34
N THR A 32 8.31 -16.20 -6.91
CA THR A 32 7.76 -16.35 -5.54
C THR A 32 8.60 -15.74 -4.40
N ARG A 33 9.42 -14.71 -4.68
CA ARG A 33 10.27 -14.06 -3.67
C ARG A 33 9.51 -13.08 -2.78
N PRO A 34 9.94 -12.91 -1.52
CA PRO A 34 9.35 -11.92 -0.65
C PRO A 34 9.60 -10.50 -1.18
N LEU A 35 8.55 -9.69 -1.22
CA LEU A 35 8.60 -8.31 -1.70
C LEU A 35 8.40 -7.34 -0.56
N THR A 36 9.24 -6.30 -0.48
CA THR A 36 9.05 -5.19 0.46
C THR A 36 8.66 -3.92 -0.29
N LEU A 37 7.47 -3.36 -0.01
CA LEU A 37 7.03 -2.08 -0.59
C LEU A 37 7.05 -0.99 0.46
N THR A 38 7.52 0.18 0.07
CA THR A 38 7.56 1.35 0.93
C THR A 38 6.66 2.44 0.36
N ILE A 39 5.56 2.77 1.03
CA ILE A 39 4.61 3.81 0.59
C ILE A 39 4.72 5.00 1.53
N VAL A 40 4.86 6.21 0.97
CA VAL A 40 4.91 7.47 1.72
C VAL A 40 3.82 8.39 1.17
N VAL A 41 3.01 8.96 2.05
CA VAL A 41 1.96 9.92 1.70
C VAL A 41 2.42 11.30 2.12
N THR A 42 2.47 12.25 1.20
CA THR A 42 2.87 13.64 1.49
C THR A 42 1.68 14.57 1.31
N ASP A 43 1.43 15.46 2.27
CA ASP A 43 0.39 16.47 2.18
C ASP A 43 0.84 17.70 1.35
N ALA A 44 -0.09 18.62 1.10
CA ALA A 44 0.18 19.85 0.33
C ALA A 44 1.17 20.82 1.02
N GLN A 45 1.40 20.65 2.32
CA GLN A 45 2.36 21.42 3.12
C GLN A 45 3.76 20.77 3.15
N GLY A 46 3.91 19.58 2.56
CA GLY A 46 5.16 18.82 2.51
C GLY A 46 5.38 17.88 3.70
N ASN A 47 4.41 17.74 4.61
CA ASN A 47 4.51 16.76 5.68
C ASN A 47 4.30 15.36 5.10
N SER A 48 5.19 14.44 5.44
CA SER A 48 5.11 13.06 4.95
C SER A 48 4.73 12.12 6.08
N SER A 49 3.90 11.11 5.80
CA SER A 49 3.78 9.93 6.65
C SER A 49 5.14 9.25 6.77
N ALA A 50 5.41 8.50 7.83
CA ALA A 50 6.56 7.61 7.78
C ALA A 50 6.30 6.47 6.79
N PRO A 51 7.38 5.79 6.36
CA PRO A 51 7.30 4.84 5.28
C PRO A 51 6.53 3.58 5.69
N VAL A 52 5.42 3.31 5.00
CA VAL A 52 4.61 2.09 5.14
C VAL A 52 5.38 0.92 4.54
N ARG A 53 5.72 -0.10 5.32
CA ARG A 53 6.36 -1.32 4.81
C ARG A 53 5.33 -2.43 4.57
N VAL A 54 5.25 -2.91 3.34
CA VAL A 54 4.47 -4.09 2.97
C VAL A 54 5.44 -5.27 2.86
N ALA A 55 5.29 -6.30 3.66
CA ALA A 55 5.96 -7.58 3.43
C ALA A 55 4.98 -8.53 2.74
N ALA A 56 5.25 -8.92 1.50
CA ALA A 56 4.51 -9.99 0.83
C ALA A 56 5.33 -11.28 0.90
N VAL A 57 4.76 -12.35 1.44
CA VAL A 57 5.26 -13.73 1.29
C VAL A 57 4.40 -14.38 0.21
N ILE A 58 5.02 -15.00 -0.79
CA ILE A 58 4.27 -15.66 -1.86
C ILE A 58 3.91 -17.09 -1.39
N ASP A 59 2.64 -17.18 -1.01
CA ASP A 59 1.78 -18.33 -0.69
C ASP A 59 1.52 -18.65 0.82
N PRO A 60 0.30 -18.38 1.35
CA PRO A 60 -0.78 -17.57 0.76
C PRO A 60 -0.44 -16.08 0.86
N LEU A 61 -0.56 -15.39 -0.27
CA LEU A 61 -0.22 -13.99 -0.39
C LEU A 61 -1.15 -13.11 0.46
N THR A 62 -0.60 -12.48 1.50
CA THR A 62 -1.33 -11.51 2.32
C THR A 62 -0.57 -10.20 2.36
N VAL A 63 -1.11 -9.19 1.67
CA VAL A 63 -0.56 -7.84 1.70
C VAL A 63 -1.09 -7.13 2.96
N THR A 64 -0.19 -6.55 3.74
CA THR A 64 -0.55 -5.79 4.95
C THR A 64 -0.03 -4.36 4.80
N VAL A 65 -0.88 -3.37 5.08
CA VAL A 65 -0.55 -1.94 4.99
C VAL A 65 -0.59 -1.39 6.42
N THR A 66 0.51 -0.81 6.86
CA THR A 66 0.66 -0.21 8.19
C THR A 66 1.21 1.20 8.07
N ASP A 67 0.57 2.17 8.70
CA ASP A 67 0.96 3.57 8.69
C ASP A 67 1.30 4.01 10.13
N ASP A 68 2.34 4.84 10.30
CA ASP A 68 2.82 5.31 11.60
C ASP A 68 2.03 6.50 12.16
N SER A 69 1.20 7.14 11.32
CA SER A 69 0.20 8.13 11.74
C SER A 69 -0.92 7.53 12.61
N GLY A 70 -0.88 6.22 12.85
CA GLY A 70 -1.90 5.48 13.61
C GLY A 70 -3.17 5.19 12.80
N ARG A 71 -3.19 5.55 11.52
CA ARG A 71 -4.29 5.24 10.62
C ARG A 71 -4.40 3.73 10.41
N THR A 72 -5.61 3.22 10.55
CA THR A 72 -5.91 1.81 10.31
C THR A 72 -6.31 1.61 8.86
N TRP A 73 -5.47 0.88 8.10
CA TRP A 73 -5.78 0.49 6.73
C TRP A 73 -6.56 -0.82 6.71
N THR A 74 -7.80 -0.76 6.22
CA THR A 74 -8.66 -1.93 6.06
C THR A 74 -8.52 -2.47 4.64
N ARG A 75 -8.14 -3.75 4.50
CA ARG A 75 -8.13 -4.44 3.21
C ARG A 75 -9.56 -4.66 2.73
N LEU A 76 -9.90 -4.11 1.57
CA LEU A 76 -11.21 -4.27 0.93
C LEU A 76 -11.23 -5.48 0.00
N SER A 77 -10.15 -5.69 -0.76
CA SER A 77 -10.04 -6.80 -1.70
C SER A 77 -8.58 -7.18 -1.93
N ASP A 78 -8.36 -8.43 -2.30
CA ASP A 78 -7.08 -8.97 -2.71
C ASP A 78 -7.33 -10.12 -3.69
N ASN A 79 -6.83 -10.00 -4.91
CA ASN A 79 -6.99 -11.05 -5.94
C ASN A 79 -5.67 -11.77 -6.27
N GLY A 80 -4.63 -11.58 -5.45
CA GLY A 80 -3.32 -12.21 -5.67
C GLY A 80 -2.40 -11.49 -6.65
N THR A 81 -2.84 -10.37 -7.23
CA THR A 81 -2.01 -9.45 -8.05
C THR A 81 -2.31 -7.98 -7.79
N VAL A 82 -3.50 -7.70 -7.26
CA VAL A 82 -3.98 -6.37 -6.89
C VAL A 82 -4.66 -6.46 -5.52
N ALA A 83 -4.24 -5.60 -4.60
CA ALA A 83 -4.89 -5.41 -3.32
C ALA A 83 -5.37 -3.95 -3.17
N VAL A 84 -6.57 -3.79 -2.61
CA VAL A 84 -7.18 -2.47 -2.37
C VAL A 84 -7.37 -2.28 -0.88
N TYR A 85 -6.93 -1.14 -0.36
CA TYR A 85 -7.05 -0.75 1.04
C TYR A 85 -7.80 0.57 1.17
N ARG A 86 -8.42 0.74 2.33
CA ARG A 86 -9.08 1.98 2.71
C ARG A 86 -8.61 2.45 4.08
N ALA A 87 -8.37 3.75 4.19
CA ALA A 87 -8.15 4.45 5.44
C ALA A 87 -8.89 5.80 5.44
N VAL A 88 -8.82 6.50 6.57
CA VAL A 88 -9.34 7.86 6.74
C VAL A 88 -8.16 8.77 7.09
N ALA A 89 -8.12 9.94 6.45
CA ALA A 89 -7.10 10.96 6.63
C ALA A 89 -7.08 11.55 8.04
#